data_AF-A0A2U1LGL4-F1
#
_entry.id   AF-A0A2U1LGL4-F1
#
_cell.length_a   1.000
_cell.length_b   1.000
_cell.length_c   1.000
_cell.angle_alpha   90.00
_cell.angle_beta   90.00
_cell.angle_gamma   90.00
#
_symmetry.space_group_name_H-M   'P 1'
#
loop_
_entity.id
_entity.type
_entity.pdbx_description
1 polymer ?
#
loop_
_entity_poly.entity_id
_entity_poly.type
_entity_poly.pdbx_seq_one_letter_code
_entity_poly.pdbx_strand_id
1 'polypeptide(L)'
;MEGVNAIANTVNQDNNSINDPLYIASSDHPGMTLTNTPFNGINFHSWSRTIKMALGAKLKLGFIYGTCMKPPINDVKHQRWVRCNYMVTCWILNSIVAELLDAYLYADSAYELWREISVRT
;
A
#
# COMPACT_ATOMS: atom_id res chain seq x y z
N MET A 1 18.07 23.88 -43.42
CA MET A 1 18.10 24.71 -42.20
C MET A 1 16.66 25.02 -41.87
N GLU A 2 16.08 24.17 -41.02
CA GLU A 2 15.70 24.52 -39.63
C GLU A 2 14.28 25.11 -39.61
N GLY A 3 13.31 24.62 -38.84
CA GLY A 3 13.34 23.60 -37.81
C GLY A 3 11.93 23.15 -37.49
N VAL A 4 11.78 21.84 -37.31
CA VAL A 4 10.78 21.25 -36.44
C VAL A 4 11.22 21.54 -35.01
N ASN A 5 10.41 22.24 -34.22
CA ASN A 5 10.41 22.11 -32.76
C ASN A 5 9.08 22.66 -32.22
N ALA A 6 8.15 21.76 -31.96
CA ALA A 6 7.99 21.13 -30.64
C ALA A 6 7.14 22.05 -29.76
N ILE A 7 5.83 21.80 -29.83
CA ILE A 7 4.87 22.23 -28.83
C ILE A 7 5.40 21.66 -27.52
N ALA A 8 6.04 22.51 -26.71
CA ALA A 8 6.42 22.16 -25.36
C ALA A 8 5.11 21.87 -24.61
N ASN A 9 4.79 20.59 -24.49
CA ASN A 9 3.79 20.11 -23.56
C ASN A 9 4.32 20.45 -22.17
N THR A 10 3.94 21.62 -21.67
CA THR A 10 4.12 22.01 -20.29
C THR A 10 3.39 20.96 -19.46
N VAL A 11 4.15 19.99 -18.94
CA VAL A 11 3.67 19.08 -17.92
C VAL A 11 3.30 19.99 -16.76
N ASN A 12 2.01 20.24 -16.59
CA ASN A 12 1.47 20.76 -15.34
C ASN A 12 1.92 19.78 -14.27
N GLN A 13 2.97 20.14 -13.52
CA GLN A 13 3.28 19.47 -12.28
C GLN A 13 2.15 19.81 -11.33
N ASP A 14 1.17 18.90 -11.26
CA ASP A 14 0.11 18.96 -10.27
C ASP A 14 0.77 19.00 -8.89
N ASN A 15 0.74 20.17 -8.25
CA ASN A 15 1.30 20.48 -6.94
C ASN A 15 0.61 19.74 -5.77
N ASN A 16 0.11 18.52 -5.99
CA ASN A 16 -0.60 17.76 -4.97
C ASN A 16 -0.16 16.28 -4.88
N SER A 17 1.12 16.01 -5.18
CA SER A 17 1.76 14.70 -4.99
C SER A 17 1.50 14.10 -3.60
N ILE A 18 1.36 14.91 -2.55
CA ILE A 18 1.15 14.42 -1.17
C ILE A 18 -0.21 13.76 -0.95
N ASN A 19 -1.22 14.10 -1.75
CA ASN A 19 -2.57 13.51 -1.68
C ASN A 19 -2.75 12.35 -2.66
N ASP A 20 -1.70 11.98 -3.42
CA ASP A 20 -1.71 10.82 -4.30
C ASP A 20 -1.65 9.53 -3.46
N PRO A 21 -2.60 8.58 -3.61
CA PRO A 21 -2.53 7.27 -2.95
C PRO A 21 -1.24 6.49 -3.27
N LEU A 22 -0.49 6.85 -4.32
CA LEU A 22 0.80 6.26 -4.69
C LEU A 22 2.03 7.03 -4.14
N TYR A 23 1.80 8.07 -3.36
CA TYR A 23 2.86 8.79 -2.64
C TYR A 23 3.31 8.01 -1.41
N ILE A 24 4.62 8.04 -1.15
CA ILE A 24 5.23 7.44 0.05
C ILE A 24 5.94 8.58 0.76
N ALA A 25 5.63 8.79 2.04
CA ALA A 25 6.26 9.84 2.82
C ALA A 25 7.75 9.53 3.06
N SER A 26 8.56 10.54 3.32
CA SER A 26 9.99 10.34 3.62
C SER A 26 10.23 9.52 4.89
N SER A 27 9.28 9.51 5.83
CA SER A 27 9.31 8.71 7.06
C SER A 27 8.78 7.28 6.88
N ASP A 28 8.18 6.95 5.74
CA ASP A 28 7.65 5.62 5.49
C ASP A 28 8.77 4.65 5.12
N HIS A 29 8.87 3.53 5.84
CA HIS A 29 9.81 2.45 5.54
C HIS A 29 9.15 1.07 5.77
N PRO A 30 9.66 -0.01 5.15
CA PRO A 30 9.02 -1.34 5.24
C PRO A 30 8.87 -1.86 6.68
N GLY A 31 9.85 -1.59 7.55
CA GLY A 31 9.88 -2.04 8.94
C GLY A 31 8.94 -1.30 9.92
N MET A 32 8.07 -0.39 9.44
CA MET A 32 7.16 0.35 10.32
C MET A 32 6.01 -0.55 10.79
N THR A 33 5.72 -0.52 12.09
CA THR A 33 4.57 -1.22 12.69
C THR A 33 3.36 -0.29 12.74
N LEU A 34 2.17 -0.77 12.33
CA LEU A 34 0.95 0.03 12.32
C LEU A 34 0.17 -0.01 13.64
N THR A 35 0.49 -0.95 14.52
CA THR A 35 -0.19 -1.13 15.80
C THR A 35 0.72 -1.74 16.86
N ASN A 36 0.57 -1.31 18.12
CA ASN A 36 1.28 -1.89 19.25
C ASN A 36 0.67 -3.22 19.73
N THR A 37 -0.43 -3.67 19.12
CA THR A 37 -1.11 -4.92 19.46
C THR A 37 -1.21 -5.80 18.21
N PRO A 38 -0.16 -6.58 17.90
CA PRO A 38 -0.13 -7.41 16.70
C PRO A 38 -1.27 -8.42 16.65
N PHE A 39 -1.63 -8.85 15.44
CA PHE A 39 -2.64 -9.88 15.23
C PHE A 39 -2.15 -11.22 15.78
N ASN A 40 -2.94 -11.83 16.65
CA ASN A 40 -2.60 -13.07 17.35
C ASN A 40 -3.59 -14.21 17.07
N GLY A 41 -4.42 -14.10 16.03
CA GLY A 41 -5.42 -15.10 15.66
C GLY A 41 -6.78 -14.92 16.32
N ILE A 42 -6.88 -14.15 17.42
CA ILE A 42 -8.16 -13.97 18.15
C ILE A 42 -8.60 -12.51 18.26
N ASN A 43 -7.69 -11.55 18.08
CA ASN A 43 -7.95 -10.12 18.23
C ASN A 43 -8.31 -9.39 16.92
N PHE A 44 -8.85 -10.09 15.91
CA PHE A 44 -9.07 -9.53 14.58
C PHE A 44 -9.89 -8.24 14.57
N HIS A 45 -10.95 -8.14 15.38
CA HIS A 45 -11.82 -6.96 15.37
C HIS A 45 -11.07 -5.69 15.80
N SER A 46 -10.33 -5.74 16.91
CA SER A 46 -9.57 -4.60 17.41
C SER A 46 -8.35 -4.32 16.53
N TRP A 47 -7.60 -5.35 16.13
CA TRP A 47 -6.46 -5.24 15.24
C TRP A 47 -6.85 -4.66 13.88
N SER A 48 -7.87 -5.21 13.21
CA SER A 48 -8.27 -4.73 11.89
C SER A 48 -8.69 -3.26 11.93
N ARG A 49 -9.31 -2.80 13.02
CA ARG A 49 -9.67 -1.40 13.21
C ARG A 49 -8.43 -0.50 13.29
N THR A 50 -7.38 -0.89 14.03
CA THR A 50 -6.15 -0.08 14.13
C THR A 50 -5.41 -0.03 12.79
N ILE A 51 -5.30 -1.16 12.08
CA ILE A 51 -4.69 -1.20 10.74
C ILE A 51 -5.43 -0.29 9.76
N LYS A 52 -6.77 -0.37 9.72
CA LYS A 52 -7.60 0.49 8.85
C LYS A 52 -7.40 1.97 9.16
N MET A 53 -7.32 2.35 10.44
CA MET A 53 -7.05 3.75 10.83
C MET A 53 -5.67 4.21 10.37
N ALA A 54 -4.62 3.41 10.61
CA ALA A 54 -3.25 3.75 10.24
C ALA A 54 -3.07 3.87 8.72
N LEU A 55 -3.62 2.92 7.95
CA LEU A 55 -3.60 2.99 6.49
C LEU A 55 -4.47 4.14 5.95
N GLY A 56 -5.58 4.46 6.61
CA GLY A 56 -6.44 5.59 6.24
C GLY A 56 -5.72 6.92 6.37
N ALA A 57 -5.01 7.13 7.49
CA ALA A 57 -4.18 8.33 7.70
C ALA A 57 -3.05 8.48 6.66
N LYS A 58 -2.65 7.37 6.01
CA LYS A 58 -1.61 7.33 4.97
C LYS A 58 -2.15 7.29 3.55
N LEU A 59 -3.48 7.39 3.35
CA LEU A 59 -4.15 7.24 2.05
C LEU A 59 -3.89 5.87 1.37
N LYS A 60 -3.72 4.80 2.15
CA LYS A 60 -3.42 3.44 1.66
C LYS A 60 -4.57 2.44 1.80
N LEU A 61 -5.73 2.84 2.33
CA LEU A 61 -6.89 1.94 2.47
C LEU A 61 -7.31 1.27 1.15
N GLY A 62 -7.14 1.95 0.02
CA GLY A 62 -7.50 1.37 -1.27
C GLY A 62 -6.72 0.13 -1.66
N PHE A 63 -5.53 -0.10 -1.08
CA PHE A 63 -4.74 -1.31 -1.33
C PHE A 63 -5.37 -2.55 -0.68
N ILE A 64 -5.88 -2.44 0.55
CA ILE A 64 -6.49 -3.58 1.25
C ILE A 64 -7.94 -3.84 0.82
N TYR A 65 -8.61 -2.83 0.24
CA TYR A 65 -9.96 -2.99 -0.32
C TYR A 65 -9.96 -3.28 -1.82
N GLY A 66 -8.81 -3.24 -2.49
CA GLY A 66 -8.70 -3.45 -3.94
C GLY A 66 -9.25 -2.31 -4.79
N THR A 67 -9.65 -1.18 -4.18
CA THR A 67 -10.14 0.00 -4.91
C THR A 67 -9.01 0.81 -5.55
N CYS A 68 -7.77 0.67 -5.07
CA CYS A 68 -6.57 1.16 -5.75
C CYS A 68 -6.09 0.11 -6.75
N MET A 69 -6.67 0.11 -7.95
CA MET A 69 -6.40 -0.89 -8.98
C MET A 69 -4.95 -0.83 -9.50
N LYS A 70 -4.35 -1.99 -9.75
CA LYS A 70 -3.01 -2.10 -10.36
C LYS A 70 -3.04 -1.55 -11.80
N PRO A 71 -2.23 -0.53 -12.12
CA PRO A 71 -2.16 0.00 -13.47
C PRO A 71 -1.57 -1.03 -14.47
N PRO A 72 -1.86 -0.91 -15.77
CA PRO A 72 -1.18 -1.67 -16.83
C PRO A 72 0.34 -1.52 -16.77
N ILE A 73 1.09 -2.52 -17.25
CA ILE A 73 2.57 -2.54 -17.16
C ILE A 73 3.27 -1.38 -17.89
N ASN A 74 2.61 -0.82 -18.91
CA ASN A 74 3.11 0.31 -19.69
C ASN A 74 2.75 1.68 -19.07
N ASP A 75 2.00 1.72 -17.97
CA ASP A 75 1.68 2.96 -17.26
C ASP A 75 2.86 3.38 -16.36
N VAL A 76 3.23 4.66 -16.40
CA VAL A 76 4.25 5.27 -15.53
C VAL A 76 3.96 5.09 -14.04
N LYS A 77 2.69 4.88 -13.66
CA LYS A 77 2.25 4.63 -12.29
C LYS A 77 2.43 3.18 -11.85
N HIS A 78 2.68 2.23 -12.76
CA HIS A 78 2.75 0.81 -12.44
C HIS A 78 3.78 0.51 -11.35
N GLN A 79 5.03 0.95 -11.54
CA GLN A 79 6.10 0.72 -10.56
C GLN A 79 5.84 1.45 -9.24
N ARG A 80 5.21 2.64 -9.28
CA ARG A 80 4.81 3.36 -8.06
C ARG A 80 3.74 2.60 -7.28
N TRP A 81 2.78 1.98 -7.98
CA TRP A 81 1.77 1.11 -7.38
C TRP A 81 2.40 -0.14 -6.77
N VAL A 82 3.27 -0.84 -7.51
CA VAL A 82 3.96 -2.06 -7.03
C VAL A 82 4.74 -1.75 -5.75
N ARG A 83 5.50 -0.65 -5.73
CA ARG A 83 6.22 -0.18 -4.55
C ARG A 83 5.29 0.07 -3.36
N CYS A 84 4.16 0.75 -3.57
CA CYS A 84 3.19 1.01 -2.51
C CYS A 84 2.53 -0.28 -2.00
N ASN A 85 2.18 -1.20 -2.90
CA ASN A 85 1.61 -2.48 -2.54
C ASN A 85 2.57 -3.26 -1.63
N TYR A 86 3.86 -3.37 -1.98
CA TYR A 86 4.84 -4.02 -1.11
C TYR A 86 4.99 -3.34 0.25
N MET A 87 4.97 -2.01 0.31
CA MET A 87 5.01 -1.28 1.58
C MET A 87 3.82 -1.64 2.48
N VAL A 88 2.60 -1.63 1.93
CA VAL A 88 1.40 -1.99 2.68
C VAL A 88 1.46 -3.45 3.13
N THR A 89 1.92 -4.37 2.27
CA THR A 89 2.15 -5.77 2.62
C THR A 89 3.12 -5.89 3.80
N CYS A 90 4.29 -5.25 3.75
CA CYS A 90 5.26 -5.26 4.84
C CYS A 90 4.68 -4.71 6.16
N TRP A 91 3.91 -3.62 6.10
CA TRP A 91 3.29 -3.04 7.28
C TRP A 91 2.25 -3.94 7.92
N ILE A 92 1.45 -4.66 7.12
CA ILE A 92 0.49 -5.64 7.62
C ILE A 92 1.23 -6.82 8.24
N LEU A 93 2.24 -7.39 7.54
CA LEU A 93 3.04 -8.50 8.06
C LEU A 93 3.73 -8.12 9.38
N ASN A 94 4.36 -6.96 9.46
CA ASN A 94 4.98 -6.44 10.70
C ASN A 94 3.98 -6.15 11.83
N SER A 95 2.68 -6.27 11.55
CA SER A 95 1.61 -6.13 12.53
C SER A 95 0.97 -7.48 12.90
N ILE A 96 1.60 -8.61 12.57
CA ILE A 96 1.19 -9.97 12.93
C ILE A 96 2.26 -10.58 13.84
N VAL A 97 1.87 -11.40 14.81
CA VAL A 97 2.84 -12.12 15.67
C VAL A 97 3.67 -13.11 14.85
N ALA A 98 4.93 -13.30 15.23
CA ALA A 98 5.90 -14.07 14.44
C ALA A 98 5.42 -15.51 14.17
N GLU A 99 4.73 -16.11 15.13
CA GLU A 99 4.22 -17.48 15.07
C GLU A 99 3.17 -17.69 13.97
N LEU A 100 2.54 -16.62 13.49
CA LEU A 100 1.51 -16.68 12.44
C LEU A 100 2.01 -16.18 11.07
N LEU A 101 3.21 -15.61 10.98
CA LEU A 101 3.70 -14.98 9.74
C LEU A 101 3.77 -15.94 8.56
N ASP A 102 4.25 -17.17 8.78
CA ASP A 102 4.41 -18.17 7.72
C ASP A 102 3.10 -18.49 7.00
N ALA A 103 1.96 -18.35 7.68
CA ALA A 103 0.64 -18.59 7.09
C ALA A 103 0.21 -17.51 6.08
N TYR A 104 0.86 -16.33 6.11
CA TYR A 104 0.46 -15.14 5.37
C TYR A 104 1.57 -14.57 4.47
N LEU A 105 2.80 -15.05 4.61
CA LEU A 105 3.97 -14.52 3.91
C LEU A 105 3.87 -14.59 2.38
N TYR A 106 3.15 -15.58 1.86
CA TYR A 106 3.06 -15.89 0.43
C TYR A 106 1.94 -15.14 -0.31
N ALA A 107 1.25 -14.21 0.34
CA ALA A 107 0.22 -13.42 -0.31
C ALA A 107 0.80 -12.49 -1.39
N ASP A 108 0.26 -12.56 -2.61
CA ASP A 108 0.77 -11.82 -3.78
C ASP A 108 0.57 -10.30 -3.70
N SER A 109 -0.35 -9.83 -2.86
CA SER A 109 -0.63 -8.40 -2.69
C SER A 109 -1.19 -8.07 -1.32
N ALA A 110 -1.21 -6.78 -0.98
CA ALA A 110 -1.84 -6.30 0.24
C ALA A 110 -3.33 -6.63 0.30
N TYR A 111 -4.01 -6.66 -0.86
CA TYR A 111 -5.42 -7.05 -0.95
C TYR A 111 -5.62 -8.53 -0.62
N GLU A 112 -4.81 -9.40 -1.24
CA GLU A 112 -4.84 -10.86 -1.01
C GLU A 112 -4.54 -11.17 0.46
N LEU A 113 -3.48 -10.56 1.00
CA LEU A 113 -3.08 -10.70 2.40
C LEU A 113 -4.21 -10.30 3.35
N TRP A 114 -4.81 -9.13 3.11
CA TRP A 114 -5.92 -8.65 3.93
C TRP A 114 -7.12 -9.60 3.87
N ARG A 115 -7.44 -10.13 2.69
CA ARG A 115 -8.54 -11.08 2.52
C ARG A 115 -8.27 -12.40 3.25
N GLU A 116 -7.06 -12.94 3.15
CA GLU A 116 -6.70 -14.18 3.84
C GLU A 116 -6.82 -14.06 5.36
N ILE A 117 -6.35 -12.95 5.94
CA ILE A 117 -6.49 -12.69 7.38
C ILE A 117 -7.97 -12.53 7.76
N SER A 118 -8.74 -11.83 6.93
CA SER A 118 -10.17 -11.53 7.20
C SER A 118 -11.09 -12.74 7.04
N VAL A 119 -10.75 -13.71 6.19
CA VAL A 119 -11.56 -14.93 5.98
C VAL A 119 -11.29 -16.00 7.03
N ARG A 120 -10.07 -16.02 7.59
CA ARG A 120 -9.65 -17.01 8.59
C ARG A 120 -10.04 -16.65 10.03
N THR A 121 -10.73 -15.53 10.25
CA THR A 121 -11.12 -15.04 11.58
C THR A 121 -12.57 -14.58 11.62
#